data_AF-A0A5A8CY98-F1
#
_entry.id   AF-A0A5A8CY98-F1
#
_cell.length_a   1.000
_cell.length_b   1.000
_cell.length_c   1.000
_cell.angle_alpha   90.00
_cell.angle_beta   90.00
_cell.angle_gamma   90.00
#
_symmetry.space_group_name_H-M   'P 1'
#
loop_
_entity.id
_entity.type
_entity.pdbx_description
1 polymer ?
#
loop_
_entity_poly.entity_id
_entity_poly.type
_entity_poly.pdbx_seq_one_letter_code
_entity_poly.pdbx_strand_id
1 'polypeptide(L)'
;MASGRRLAGSASLMRASPSASEEISRILRGELSTLEVGDAVTALFRERSLVGTVRYLGPVAFAEGEWVGVQVGAGQGVCDGTVGNTTYFVSRPGRAIFVPQQTLVHQAAQRL
;
A
#
# COMPACT_ATOMS: atom_id res chain seq x y z
N MET A 1 -40.40 -9.66 45.97
CA MET A 1 -40.03 -10.91 45.26
C MET A 1 -39.58 -10.49 43.87
N ALA A 2 -38.27 -10.49 43.55
CA ALA A 2 -37.59 -11.56 42.81
C ALA A 2 -38.36 -11.92 41.51
N SER A 3 -37.80 -11.98 40.30
CA SER A 3 -36.45 -12.40 39.92
C SER A 3 -36.28 -12.30 38.38
N GLY A 4 -35.05 -12.01 37.93
CA GLY A 4 -34.41 -12.58 36.73
C GLY A 4 -34.80 -12.04 35.34
N ARG A 5 -33.99 -12.17 34.30
CA ARG A 5 -32.60 -12.64 34.09
C ARG A 5 -32.14 -12.06 32.74
N ARG A 6 -30.83 -11.82 32.60
CA ARG A 6 -30.15 -11.39 31.35
C ARG A 6 -30.09 -12.51 30.28
N LEU A 7 -29.64 -12.06 29.08
CA LEU A 7 -28.88 -12.73 27.98
C LEU A 7 -29.74 -13.10 26.76
N ALA A 8 -29.33 -12.95 25.48
CA ALA A 8 -28.12 -12.51 24.77
C ALA A 8 -28.63 -11.98 23.40
N GLY A 9 -27.99 -11.09 22.63
CA GLY A 9 -26.62 -11.07 22.17
C GLY A 9 -26.66 -10.75 20.68
N SER A 10 -25.90 -9.76 20.23
CA SER A 10 -25.29 -9.77 18.91
C SER A 10 -24.03 -8.93 19.02
N ALA A 11 -22.90 -9.62 19.08
CA ALA A 11 -21.59 -9.01 19.11
C ALA A 11 -21.35 -8.33 17.76
N SER A 12 -21.63 -7.04 17.68
CA SER A 12 -21.05 -6.21 16.63
C SER A 12 -19.55 -6.23 16.85
N LEU A 13 -18.83 -6.87 15.94
CA LEU A 13 -17.38 -6.84 15.83
C LEU A 13 -16.93 -5.39 15.63
N MET A 14 -16.85 -4.63 16.71
CA MET A 14 -16.20 -3.33 16.71
C MET A 14 -14.71 -3.64 16.73
N ARG A 15 -14.09 -3.57 15.55
CA ARG A 15 -12.63 -3.61 15.43
C ARG A 15 -12.12 -2.46 16.29
N ALA A 16 -11.39 -2.75 17.36
CA ALA A 16 -10.84 -1.70 18.22
C ALA A 16 -9.93 -0.83 17.35
N SER A 17 -10.27 0.45 17.24
CA SER A 17 -9.35 1.44 16.66
C SER A 17 -8.10 1.46 17.55
N PRO A 18 -6.89 1.42 16.97
CA PRO A 18 -5.66 1.42 17.75
C PRO A 18 -5.62 2.65 18.65
N SER A 19 -5.02 2.48 19.83
CA SER A 19 -4.81 3.62 20.73
C SER A 19 -3.89 4.64 20.07
N ALA A 20 -4.11 5.92 20.35
CA ALA A 20 -3.21 7.00 19.94
C ALA A 20 -1.74 6.70 20.30
N SER A 21 -1.48 5.97 21.39
CA SER A 21 -0.12 5.54 21.78
C SER A 21 0.49 4.49 20.85
N GLU A 22 -0.32 3.57 20.33
CA GLU A 22 0.13 2.55 19.37
C GLU A 22 0.31 3.17 17.99
N GLU A 23 -0.54 4.14 17.64
CA GLU A 23 -0.41 4.95 16.45
C GLU A 23 0.87 5.80 16.51
N ILE A 24 1.12 6.50 17.62
CA ILE A 24 2.38 7.22 17.84
C ILE A 24 3.58 6.26 17.80
N SER A 25 3.50 5.08 18.43
CA SER A 25 4.60 4.11 18.42
C SER A 25 4.90 3.59 17.01
N ARG A 26 3.88 3.39 16.19
CA ARG A 26 4.04 2.98 14.79
C ARG A 26 4.57 4.14 13.93
N ILE A 27 4.16 5.38 14.14
CA ILE A 27 4.76 6.57 13.51
C ILE A 27 6.25 6.64 13.83
N LEU A 28 6.60 6.50 15.12
CA LEU A 28 7.98 6.58 15.59
C LEU A 28 8.86 5.42 15.11
N ARG A 29 8.27 4.25 14.84
CA ARG A 29 8.95 3.11 14.18
C ARG A 29 9.01 3.24 12.65
N GLY A 30 8.51 4.34 12.07
CA GLY A 30 8.45 4.55 10.62
C GLY A 30 7.37 3.71 9.91
N GLU A 31 6.46 3.10 10.67
CA GLU A 31 5.43 2.14 10.20
C GLU A 31 4.10 2.80 9.81
N LEU A 32 3.95 4.13 9.96
CA LEU A 32 2.72 4.86 9.61
C LEU A 32 2.94 5.97 8.59
N SER A 33 3.68 5.66 7.53
CA SER A 33 3.14 6.02 6.21
C SER A 33 2.49 4.74 5.69
N THR A 34 1.20 4.55 6.00
CA THR A 34 0.43 3.48 5.35
C THR A 34 0.40 3.85 3.88
N LEU A 35 1.27 3.22 3.11
CA LEU A 35 1.28 3.41 1.67
C LEU A 35 -0.06 2.94 1.12
N GLU A 36 -0.72 3.79 0.35
CA GLU A 36 -2.04 3.54 -0.22
C GLU A 36 -1.99 3.62 -1.75
N VAL A 37 -2.92 2.92 -2.40
CA VAL A 37 -3.12 3.09 -3.84
C VAL A 37 -3.62 4.51 -4.09
N GLY A 38 -2.91 5.24 -4.96
CA GLY A 38 -3.12 6.66 -5.21
C GLY A 38 -2.02 7.56 -4.67
N ASP A 39 -1.16 7.06 -3.78
CA ASP A 39 -0.06 7.87 -3.23
C ASP A 39 0.98 8.22 -4.29
N ALA A 40 1.49 9.46 -4.20
CA ALA A 40 2.64 9.90 -4.97
C ALA A 40 3.93 9.43 -4.28
N VAL A 41 4.80 8.75 -5.03
CA VAL A 41 6.03 8.15 -4.50
C VAL A 41 7.22 8.39 -5.41
N THR A 42 8.41 8.35 -4.81
CA THR A 42 9.66 8.21 -5.56
C THR A 42 10.15 6.77 -5.41
N ALA A 43 10.23 6.05 -6.51
CA ALA A 43 10.71 4.67 -6.55
C ALA A 43 12.14 4.59 -7.10
N LEU A 44 13.01 3.82 -6.45
CA LEU A 44 14.31 3.47 -7.01
C LEU A 44 14.15 2.27 -7.96
N PHE A 45 14.41 2.49 -9.25
CA PHE A 45 14.27 1.47 -10.29
C PHE A 45 15.43 1.53 -11.29
N ARG A 46 16.23 0.46 -11.37
CA ARG A 46 17.43 0.37 -12.23
C ARG A 46 18.33 1.62 -12.09
N GLU A 47 18.76 1.91 -10.87
CA GLU A 47 19.64 3.04 -10.52
C GLU A 47 19.05 4.44 -10.81
N ARG A 48 17.76 4.54 -11.15
CA ARG A 48 17.06 5.81 -11.37
C ARG A 48 15.99 6.03 -10.32
N SER A 49 15.86 7.26 -9.86
CA SER A 49 14.72 7.71 -9.04
C SER A 49 13.57 8.14 -9.95
N LEU A 50 12.46 7.42 -9.90
CA LEU A 50 11.28 7.69 -10.71
C LEU A 50 10.13 8.17 -9.82
N VAL A 51 9.56 9.32 -10.16
CA VAL A 51 8.34 9.81 -9.51
C VAL A 51 7.13 9.16 -10.19
N GLY A 52 6.19 8.68 -9.39
CA GLY A 52 4.98 8.04 -9.90
C GLY A 52 3.87 7.94 -8.88
N THR A 53 2.83 7.23 -9.25
CA THR A 53 1.64 7.00 -8.42
C THR A 53 1.48 5.51 -8.14
N VAL A 54 1.26 5.15 -6.88
CA VAL A 54 0.95 3.77 -6.49
C VAL A 54 -0.36 3.34 -7.15
N ARG A 55 -0.33 2.19 -7.84
CA ARG A 55 -1.50 1.56 -8.47
C ARG A 55 -1.78 0.16 -7.98
N TYR A 56 -0.81 -0.46 -7.31
CA TYR A 56 -0.94 -1.81 -6.77
C TYR A 56 -0.09 -1.95 -5.52
N LEU A 57 -0.61 -2.64 -4.51
CA LEU A 57 0.08 -3.03 -3.29
C LEU A 57 -0.27 -4.50 -3.02
N GLY A 58 0.73 -5.36 -2.94
CA GLY A 58 0.51 -6.77 -2.64
C GLY A 58 1.57 -7.72 -3.20
N PRO A 59 1.35 -9.03 -3.04
CA PRO A 59 2.23 -10.07 -3.56
C PRO A 59 2.14 -10.18 -5.08
N VAL A 60 3.22 -10.62 -5.72
CA VAL A 60 3.30 -10.85 -7.16
C VAL A 60 3.65 -12.30 -7.48
N ALA A 61 3.22 -12.80 -8.64
CA ALA A 61 3.48 -14.17 -9.06
C ALA A 61 4.94 -14.43 -9.47
N PHE A 62 5.72 -13.38 -9.76
CA PHE A 62 7.08 -13.50 -10.28
C PHE A 62 8.18 -13.38 -9.22
N ALA A 63 7.84 -13.01 -7.98
CA ALA A 63 8.80 -12.81 -6.89
C ALA A 63 8.09 -12.85 -5.52
N GLU A 64 8.84 -13.20 -4.48
CA GLU A 64 8.34 -13.25 -3.11
C GLU A 64 8.22 -11.85 -2.47
N GLY A 65 7.46 -11.79 -1.38
CA GLY A 65 7.29 -10.58 -0.56
C GLY A 65 6.25 -9.60 -1.10
N GLU A 66 6.21 -8.41 -0.50
CA GLU A 66 5.28 -7.33 -0.85
C GLU A 66 5.88 -6.40 -1.92
N TRP A 67 5.11 -6.18 -2.97
CA TRP A 67 5.50 -5.39 -4.12
C TRP A 67 4.56 -4.22 -4.33
N VAL A 68 5.10 -3.19 -4.96
CA VAL A 68 4.36 -1.99 -5.31
C VAL A 68 4.42 -1.79 -6.81
N GLY A 69 3.24 -1.78 -7.42
CA GLY A 69 3.07 -1.36 -8.81
C GLY A 69 2.94 0.15 -8.87
N VAL A 70 3.85 0.81 -9.58
CA VAL A 70 3.88 2.27 -9.71
C VAL A 70 3.66 2.66 -11.16
N GLN A 71 2.68 3.54 -11.39
CA GLN A 71 2.50 4.20 -12.67
C GLN A 71 3.47 5.38 -12.78
N VAL A 72 4.26 5.42 -13.84
CA VAL A 72 5.28 6.44 -14.10
C VAL A 72 5.02 7.19 -15.42
N GLY A 73 5.85 8.19 -15.72
CA GLY A 73 5.79 8.95 -16.96
C GLY A 73 6.04 8.12 -18.23
N ALA A 74 5.79 8.70 -19.40
CA ALA A 74 6.04 8.03 -20.69
C ALA A 74 7.51 7.62 -20.85
N GLY A 75 7.73 6.37 -21.26
CA GLY A 75 9.07 5.83 -21.52
C GLY A 75 9.90 5.57 -20.26
N GLN A 76 9.35 5.79 -19.06
CA GLN A 76 10.04 5.54 -17.80
C GLN A 76 9.76 4.15 -17.23
N GLY A 77 8.65 3.54 -17.63
CA GLY A 77 8.27 2.19 -17.23
C GLY A 77 8.76 1.11 -18.18
N VAL A 78 8.56 -0.14 -17.78
CA VAL A 78 8.98 -1.34 -18.53
C VAL A 78 7.81 -2.24 -18.92
N CYS A 79 6.64 -2.03 -18.34
CA CYS A 79 5.41 -2.74 -18.67
C CYS A 79 4.20 -1.81 -18.69
N ASP A 80 3.02 -2.38 -18.82
CA ASP A 80 1.71 -1.75 -18.79
C ASP A 80 0.88 -2.15 -17.54
N GLY A 81 1.53 -2.76 -16.55
CA GLY A 81 0.90 -3.29 -15.34
C GLY A 81 0.55 -4.79 -15.40
N THR A 82 0.81 -5.41 -16.55
CA THR A 82 0.83 -6.87 -16.72
C THR A 82 2.27 -7.39 -16.71
N VAL A 83 2.51 -8.49 -16.00
CA VAL A 83 3.80 -9.22 -16.03
C VAL A 83 3.50 -10.70 -16.24
N GLY A 84 4.03 -11.27 -17.33
CA GLY A 84 3.62 -12.60 -17.78
C GLY A 84 2.14 -12.60 -18.19
N ASN A 85 1.35 -13.49 -17.58
CA ASN A 85 -0.09 -13.63 -17.83
C ASN A 85 -0.97 -13.01 -16.74
N THR A 86 -0.38 -12.26 -15.79
CA THR A 86 -1.11 -11.69 -14.66
C THR A 86 -1.11 -10.17 -14.75
N THR A 87 -2.30 -9.57 -14.74
CA THR A 87 -2.50 -8.13 -14.68
C THR A 87 -2.77 -7.71 -13.23
N TYR A 88 -1.91 -6.85 -12.69
CA TYR A 88 -2.04 -6.32 -11.33
C TYR A 88 -2.75 -4.96 -11.32
N PHE A 89 -2.49 -4.15 -12.36
CA PHE A 89 -3.19 -2.89 -12.64
C PHE A 89 -3.08 -2.57 -14.13
N VAL A 90 -3.87 -1.60 -14.62
CA VAL A 90 -3.84 -1.17 -16.02
C VAL A 90 -3.10 0.16 -16.15
N SER A 91 -2.14 0.23 -17.06
CA SER A 91 -1.41 1.43 -17.47
C SER A 91 -1.19 1.44 -18.98
N ARG A 92 -0.65 2.53 -19.52
CA ARG A 92 -0.19 2.55 -20.92
C ARG A 92 1.13 1.77 -21.04
N PRO A 93 1.46 1.23 -22.23
CA PRO A 93 2.75 0.59 -22.48
C PRO A 93 3.93 1.46 -22.06
N GLY A 94 4.90 0.85 -21.35
CA GLY A 94 6.11 1.53 -20.88
C GLY A 94 5.85 2.58 -19.80
N ARG A 95 4.76 2.44 -19.03
CA ARG A 95 4.39 3.36 -17.94
C ARG A 95 4.12 2.67 -16.61
N ALA A 96 4.47 1.40 -16.48
CA ALA A 96 4.42 0.68 -15.21
C ALA A 96 5.80 0.13 -14.84
N ILE A 97 6.08 0.17 -13.54
CA ILE A 97 7.19 -0.54 -12.90
C ILE A 97 6.66 -1.30 -11.68
N PHE A 98 7.40 -2.33 -11.30
CA PHE A 98 7.22 -3.01 -10.03
C PHE A 98 8.51 -2.90 -9.24
N VAL A 99 8.39 -2.53 -7.97
CA VAL A 99 9.52 -2.45 -7.03
C VAL A 99 9.14 -3.10 -5.70
N PRO A 100 10.09 -3.68 -4.95
CA PRO A 100 9.83 -4.12 -3.59
C PRO A 100 9.35 -2.93 -2.74
N GLN A 101 8.38 -3.14 -1.85
CA GLN A 101 7.85 -2.06 -1.01
C GLN A 101 8.94 -1.30 -0.23
N GLN A 102 10.03 -1.99 0.13
CA GLN A 102 11.16 -1.45 0.88
C GLN A 102 12.03 -0.46 0.10
N THR A 103 11.93 -0.42 -1.24
CA THR A 103 12.76 0.48 -2.07
C THR A 103 12.04 1.77 -2.43
N LEU A 104 10.81 1.95 -1.95
CA LEU A 104 10.08 3.20 -2.09
C LEU A 104 10.59 4.23 -1.10
N VAL A 105 10.86 5.42 -1.62
CA VAL A 105 11.05 6.61 -0.83
C VAL A 105 9.72 7.36 -0.85
N HIS A 106 8.97 7.24 0.25
CA HIS A 106 7.74 7.99 0.41
C HIS A 106 8.09 9.49 0.48
N GLN A 107 7.60 10.29 -0.46
CA GLN A 107 7.43 11.69 -0.16
C GLN A 107 6.23 11.71 0.78
N ALA A 108 6.45 11.91 2.08
CA ALA A 108 5.37 12.20 3.00
C ALA A 108 4.54 13.31 2.37
N ALA A 109 3.38 12.95 1.82
CA ALA A 109 2.38 13.91 1.45
C ALA A 109 1.98 14.55 2.77
N GLN A 110 2.55 15.72 3.02
CA GLN A 110 2.03 16.62 4.04
C GLN A 110 0.60 16.89 3.60
N ARG A 111 -0.35 16.15 4.21
CA ARG A 111 -1.76 16.52 4.17
C ARG A 111 -1.82 17.93 4.76
N LEU A 112 -1.94 18.92 3.89
CA LEU A 112 -2.37 20.26 4.23
C LEU A 112 -3.87 20.22 4.56
#